data_AF-A0A8J4Y4A9-F1
#
_entry.id   AF-A0A8J4Y4A9-F1
#
_cell.length_a   1.000
_cell.length_b   1.000
_cell.length_c   1.000
_cell.angle_alpha   90.00
_cell.angle_beta   90.00
_cell.angle_gamma   90.00
#
_symmetry.space_group_name_H-M   'P 1'
#
loop_
_entity.id
_entity.type
_entity.pdbx_description
1 polymer ?
#
loop_
_entity_poly.entity_id
_entity_poly.type
_entity_poly.pdbx_seq_one_letter_code
_entity_poly.pdbx_strand_id
1 'polypeptide(L)'
;MECSPLAWSSCPPSYLGLLDRVQARAQRLARLKAPEVAAQIIQPLQQRRDVAGMCVMYKAHRMQLLQLAELRLNPRARPSHATRAAHNIDHQVTVPFARTEHYLRSFLPRYGRLWNTLVRQTDLHLTTSLHAFKSALPVFVELFWYTGGILCYWLSLLPSAISIVYFDANVLSVQ
;
A
#
# COMPACT_ATOMS: atom_id res chain seq x y z
N MET A 1 17.79 1.73 -8.06
CA MET A 1 17.12 0.41 -8.17
C MET A 1 15.61 0.58 -8.02
N GLU A 2 14.89 0.93 -9.08
CA GLU A 2 13.44 1.21 -8.99
C GLU A 2 12.59 -0.08 -9.01
N CYS A 3 13.11 -1.17 -9.55
CA CYS A 3 12.41 -2.46 -9.69
C CYS A 3 12.64 -3.43 -8.54
N SER A 4 13.29 -3.00 -7.45
CA SER A 4 13.59 -3.85 -6.28
C SER A 4 12.37 -4.60 -5.71
N PRO A 5 11.16 -4.02 -5.67
CA PRO A 5 9.96 -4.73 -5.22
C PRO A 5 9.55 -5.93 -6.10
N LEU A 6 9.92 -5.93 -7.39
CA LEU A 6 9.63 -7.05 -8.29
C LEU A 6 10.41 -8.30 -7.87
N ALA A 7 11.68 -8.12 -7.49
CA ALA A 7 12.53 -9.22 -7.05
C ALA A 7 12.08 -9.82 -5.71
N TRP A 8 11.74 -8.98 -4.73
CA TRP A 8 11.42 -9.46 -3.38
C TRP A 8 9.99 -9.93 -3.20
N SER A 9 9.05 -9.48 -4.03
CA SER A 9 7.63 -9.89 -3.93
C SER A 9 7.42 -11.37 -4.26
N SER A 10 8.26 -11.94 -5.12
CA SER A 10 8.22 -13.36 -5.48
C SER A 10 9.03 -14.26 -4.53
N CYS A 11 9.72 -13.68 -3.53
CA CYS A 11 10.51 -14.47 -2.60
C CYS A 11 9.64 -15.32 -1.67
N PRO A 12 10.07 -16.55 -1.33
CA PRO A 12 9.38 -17.36 -0.34
C PRO A 12 9.36 -16.67 1.05
N PRO A 13 8.34 -16.96 1.88
CA PRO A 13 8.17 -16.29 3.17
C PRO A 13 9.28 -16.61 4.15
N SER A 14 9.88 -17.80 4.03
CA SER A 14 11.02 -18.23 4.83
C SER A 14 12.20 -17.26 4.70
N TYR A 15 12.54 -16.85 3.47
CA TYR A 15 13.61 -15.90 3.20
C TYR A 15 13.29 -14.49 3.71
N LEU A 16 12.03 -14.04 3.53
CA LEU A 16 11.59 -12.75 4.06
C LEU A 16 11.65 -12.72 5.59
N GLY A 17 11.26 -13.82 6.24
CA GLY A 17 11.34 -13.98 7.69
C GLY A 17 12.78 -13.94 8.23
N LEU A 18 13.78 -14.41 7.47
CA LEU A 18 15.19 -14.25 7.83
C LEU A 18 15.60 -12.78 7.86
N LEU A 19 15.21 -12.00 6.85
CA LEU A 19 15.47 -10.56 6.82
C LEU A 19 14.78 -9.83 7.98
N ASP A 20 13.55 -10.23 8.32
CA ASP A 20 12.82 -9.65 9.43
C ASP A 20 13.51 -9.98 10.77
N ARG A 21 14.10 -11.16 10.93
CA ARG A 21 14.94 -11.51 12.10
C ARG A 21 16.22 -10.68 12.16
N VAL A 22 16.87 -10.42 11.03
CA VAL A 22 18.05 -9.53 10.97
C VAL A 22 17.66 -8.13 11.41
N GLN A 23 16.55 -7.58 10.90
CA GLN A 23 16.05 -6.28 11.33
C GLN A 23 15.72 -6.27 12.84
N ALA A 24 15.03 -7.28 13.35
CA ALA A 24 14.72 -7.38 14.77
C ALA A 24 15.98 -7.46 15.65
N ARG A 25 17.03 -8.14 15.18
CA ARG A 25 18.33 -8.15 15.86
C ARG A 25 19.00 -6.78 15.82
N ALA A 26 19.00 -6.10 14.68
CA ALA A 26 19.56 -4.76 14.54
C ALA A 26 18.81 -3.75 15.43
N GLN A 27 17.49 -3.82 15.48
CA GLN A 27 16.65 -3.02 16.38
C GLN A 27 17.01 -3.26 17.85
N ARG A 28 17.20 -4.52 18.27
CA ARG A 28 17.63 -4.84 19.64
C ARG A 28 18.99 -4.23 19.96
N LEU A 29 19.97 -4.37 19.06
CA LEU A 29 21.30 -3.78 19.25
C LEU A 29 21.26 -2.24 19.29
N ALA A 30 20.43 -1.62 18.45
CA ALA A 30 20.22 -0.18 18.44
C ALA A 30 19.59 0.30 19.76
N ARG A 31 18.59 -0.41 20.29
CA ARG A 31 17.97 -0.09 21.60
C ARG A 31 18.97 -0.14 22.75
N LEU A 32 19.92 -1.08 22.71
CA LEU A 32 20.97 -1.19 23.73
C LEU A 32 21.99 -0.07 23.66
N LYS A 33 22.26 0.49 22.47
CA LYS A 33 23.25 1.56 22.28
C LYS A 33 22.68 2.97 22.33
N ALA A 34 21.43 3.16 21.90
CA ALA A 34 20.77 4.47 21.81
C ALA A 34 19.23 4.29 21.84
N PRO A 35 18.62 4.17 23.04
CA PRO A 35 17.19 3.89 23.19
C PRO A 35 16.30 4.98 22.58
N GLU A 36 16.70 6.25 22.68
CA GLU A 36 16.03 7.43 22.10
C GLU A 36 15.86 7.33 20.57
N VAL A 37 16.87 6.81 19.88
CA VAL A 37 16.95 6.72 18.41
C VAL A 37 16.23 5.47 17.88
N ALA A 38 16.26 4.39 18.66
CA ALA A 38 15.76 3.09 18.23
C ALA A 38 14.22 2.99 18.20
N ALA A 39 13.51 3.81 18.97
CA ALA A 39 12.05 3.85 18.98
C ALA A 39 11.47 4.63 17.78
N GLN A 40 12.22 5.59 17.22
CA GLN A 40 11.69 6.54 16.24
C GLN A 40 12.03 6.21 14.78
N ILE A 41 13.03 5.35 14.48
CA ILE A 41 13.64 5.35 13.14
C ILE A 41 13.38 4.09 12.30
N ILE A 42 13.17 2.91 12.89
CA ILE A 42 13.18 1.66 12.11
C ILE A 42 11.77 1.13 11.89
N GLN A 43 11.11 1.65 10.84
CA GLN A 43 9.87 1.08 10.30
C GLN A 43 10.04 -0.43 9.99
N PRO A 44 9.00 -1.27 10.21
CA PRO A 44 9.01 -2.67 9.82
C PRO A 44 9.43 -2.87 8.36
N LEU A 45 10.30 -3.85 8.11
CA LEU A 45 10.82 -4.12 6.76
C LEU A 45 9.68 -4.42 5.79
N GLN A 46 8.65 -5.10 6.28
CA GLN A 46 7.44 -5.40 5.53
C GLN A 46 6.73 -4.13 5.05
N GLN A 47 6.52 -3.16 5.93
CA GLN A 47 5.89 -1.88 5.58
C GLN A 47 6.70 -1.15 4.51
N ARG A 48 8.03 -1.13 4.64
CA ARG A 48 8.92 -0.54 3.63
C ARG A 48 8.81 -1.22 2.27
N ARG A 49 8.69 -2.55 2.23
CA ARG A 49 8.46 -3.32 1.00
C ARG A 49 7.09 -2.99 0.39
N ASP A 50 6.06 -2.87 1.23
CA ASP A 50 4.71 -2.55 0.79
C ASP A 50 4.63 -1.15 0.17
N VAL A 51 5.19 -0.15 0.86
CA VAL A 51 5.29 1.23 0.35
C VAL A 51 6.08 1.28 -0.96
N ALA A 52 7.22 0.60 -1.04
CA ALA A 52 8.03 0.58 -2.25
C ALA A 52 7.29 -0.04 -3.45
N GLY A 53 6.60 -1.17 -3.25
CA GLY A 53 5.83 -1.81 -4.31
C GLY A 53 4.61 -0.99 -4.74
N MET A 54 3.93 -0.33 -3.80
CA MET A 54 2.85 0.62 -4.11
C MET A 54 3.34 1.83 -4.92
N CYS A 55 4.53 2.36 -4.60
CA CYS A 55 5.15 3.41 -5.41
C CYS A 55 5.45 2.95 -6.85
N VAL A 56 5.87 1.70 -7.04
CA VAL A 56 6.05 1.12 -8.39
C VAL A 56 4.71 1.01 -9.12
N MET A 57 3.65 0.57 -8.44
CA MET A 57 2.30 0.56 -9.03
C MET A 57 1.83 1.96 -9.42
N TYR A 58 2.04 2.96 -8.56
CA TYR A 58 1.72 4.35 -8.87
C TYR A 58 2.49 4.84 -10.11
N LYS A 59 3.80 4.57 -10.18
CA LYS A 59 4.61 4.91 -11.34
C LYS A 59 4.14 4.21 -12.63
N ALA A 60 3.75 2.94 -12.53
CA ALA A 60 3.27 2.17 -13.68
C ALA A 60 1.91 2.69 -14.20
N HIS A 61 0.97 2.99 -13.31
CA HIS A 61 -0.40 3.34 -13.66
C HIS A 61 -0.66 4.85 -13.82
N ARG A 62 -0.14 5.68 -12.92
CA ARG A 62 -0.38 7.14 -12.92
C ARG A 62 0.65 7.89 -13.74
N MET A 63 1.93 7.55 -13.60
CA MET A 63 3.00 8.20 -14.36
C MET A 63 3.24 7.56 -15.74
N GLN A 64 2.61 6.42 -16.02
CA GLN A 64 2.70 5.71 -17.30
C GLN A 64 4.13 5.56 -17.82
N LEU A 65 5.08 5.21 -16.94
CA LEU A 65 6.46 4.97 -17.34
C LEU A 65 6.54 3.78 -18.31
N LEU A 66 7.18 3.97 -19.46
CA LEU A 66 7.29 2.95 -20.52
C LEU A 66 8.00 1.68 -20.04
N GLN A 67 9.06 1.84 -19.25
CA GLN A 67 9.80 0.72 -18.65
C GLN A 67 8.97 -0.17 -17.70
N LEU A 68 7.81 0.31 -17.25
CA LEU A 68 6.88 -0.43 -16.37
C LEU A 68 5.58 -0.81 -17.10
N ALA A 69 5.54 -0.72 -18.43
CA ALA A 69 4.33 -0.98 -19.20
C ALA A 69 3.80 -2.40 -18.98
N GLU A 70 4.68 -3.40 -18.86
CA GLU A 70 4.30 -4.79 -18.58
C GLU A 70 3.65 -5.00 -17.22
N LEU A 71 3.86 -4.07 -16.28
CA LEU A 71 3.26 -4.15 -14.94
C LEU A 71 1.87 -3.51 -14.86
N ARG A 72 1.40 -2.88 -15.96
CA ARG A 72 0.10 -2.22 -15.98
C ARG A 72 -1.00 -3.26 -16.01
N LEU A 73 -1.81 -3.26 -14.98
CA LEU A 73 -3.03 -4.03 -14.94
C LEU A 73 -4.14 -3.32 -15.73
N ASN A 74 -5.03 -4.12 -16.34
CA ASN A 74 -6.16 -3.57 -17.07
C ASN A 74 -7.11 -2.83 -16.12
N PRO A 75 -7.64 -1.65 -16.50
CA PRO A 75 -8.69 -0.99 -15.74
C PRO A 75 -9.87 -1.93 -15.50
N ARG A 76 -10.54 -1.78 -14.36
CA ARG A 76 -11.74 -2.56 -14.07
C ARG A 76 -12.88 -2.06 -14.96
N ALA A 77 -13.56 -2.98 -15.63
CA ALA A 77 -14.73 -2.64 -16.44
C ALA A 77 -15.78 -1.94 -15.57
N ARG A 78 -16.33 -0.83 -16.09
CA ARG A 78 -17.43 -0.13 -15.43
C ARG A 78 -18.67 -1.03 -15.44
N PRO A 79 -19.36 -1.20 -14.30
CA PRO A 79 -20.60 -1.96 -14.27
C PRO A 79 -21.65 -1.26 -15.13
N SER A 80 -22.46 -2.04 -15.84
CA SER A 80 -23.55 -1.52 -16.69
C SER A 80 -24.61 -0.75 -15.90
N HIS A 81 -24.66 -0.92 -14.59
CA HIS A 81 -25.59 -0.22 -13.70
C HIS A 81 -24.80 0.62 -12.70
N ALA A 82 -25.13 1.91 -12.61
CA ALA A 82 -24.59 2.79 -11.59
C ALA A 82 -25.08 2.29 -10.21
N THR A 83 -24.16 1.75 -9.43
CA THR A 83 -24.39 1.43 -8.01
C THR A 83 -23.62 2.43 -7.16
N ARG A 84 -23.97 2.61 -5.88
CA ARG A 84 -23.28 3.56 -4.98
C ARG A 84 -21.76 3.33 -4.87
N ALA A 85 -21.29 2.12 -5.21
CA ALA A 85 -19.86 1.77 -5.28
C ALA A 85 -19.16 2.20 -6.59
N ALA A 86 -19.86 2.85 -7.52
CA ALA A 86 -19.33 3.21 -8.83
C ALA A 86 -18.34 4.38 -8.81
N HIS A 87 -18.36 5.22 -7.78
CA HIS A 87 -17.59 6.48 -7.74
C HIS A 87 -16.06 6.29 -7.83
N ASN A 88 -15.54 5.15 -7.34
CA ASN A 88 -14.09 4.88 -7.32
C ASN A 88 -13.68 3.72 -8.24
N ILE A 89 -14.50 3.35 -9.23
CA ILE A 89 -14.18 2.24 -10.15
C ILE A 89 -13.11 2.65 -11.16
N ASP A 90 -13.02 3.94 -11.49
CA ASP A 90 -12.16 4.44 -12.57
C ASP A 90 -10.65 4.21 -12.34
N HIS A 91 -10.21 4.13 -11.09
CA HIS A 91 -8.80 3.82 -10.76
C HIS A 91 -8.60 2.39 -10.27
N GLN A 92 -9.67 1.57 -10.22
CA GLN A 92 -9.53 0.16 -9.87
C GLN A 92 -8.95 -0.63 -11.04
N VAL A 93 -8.14 -1.62 -10.70
CA VAL A 93 -7.50 -2.51 -11.65
C VAL A 93 -8.07 -3.92 -11.54
N THR A 94 -8.13 -4.62 -12.66
CA THR A 94 -8.48 -6.04 -12.70
C THR A 94 -7.28 -6.84 -12.23
N VAL A 95 -7.41 -7.49 -11.08
CA VAL A 95 -6.35 -8.32 -10.51
C VAL A 95 -6.44 -9.71 -11.15
N PRO A 96 -5.34 -10.26 -11.72
CA PRO A 96 -5.34 -11.61 -12.25
C PRO A 96 -5.71 -12.63 -11.18
N PHE A 97 -6.69 -13.48 -11.47
CA PHE A 97 -7.02 -14.59 -10.61
C PHE A 97 -6.00 -15.71 -10.79
N ALA A 98 -5.54 -16.30 -9.69
CA ALA A 98 -4.73 -17.50 -9.74
C ALA A 98 -5.06 -18.44 -8.59
N ARG A 99 -4.89 -19.74 -8.86
CA ARG A 99 -5.17 -20.81 -7.91
C ARG A 99 -3.97 -21.13 -7.01
N THR A 100 -2.76 -20.75 -7.42
CA THR A 100 -1.54 -21.05 -6.67
C THR A 100 -1.20 -19.91 -5.72
N GLU A 101 -0.95 -20.26 -4.45
CA GLU A 101 -0.53 -19.29 -3.44
C GLU A 101 0.76 -18.56 -3.86
N HIS A 102 1.67 -19.26 -4.54
CA HIS A 102 2.91 -18.68 -5.05
C HIS A 102 2.62 -17.52 -6.00
N TYR A 103 1.74 -17.71 -6.99
CA TYR A 103 1.39 -16.63 -7.90
C TYR A 103 0.66 -15.51 -7.18
N LEU A 104 -0.29 -15.83 -6.29
CA LEU A 104 -1.01 -14.81 -5.50
C LEU A 104 -0.08 -13.91 -4.67
N ARG A 105 1.13 -14.36 -4.36
CA ARG A 105 2.13 -13.58 -3.61
C ARG A 105 3.05 -12.75 -4.50
N SER A 106 3.13 -13.07 -5.79
CA SER A 106 3.90 -12.30 -6.76
C SER A 106 3.42 -10.85 -6.84
N PHE A 107 4.26 -10.00 -7.43
CA PHE A 107 4.06 -8.55 -7.46
C PHE A 107 2.63 -8.14 -7.87
N LEU A 108 2.18 -8.54 -9.05
CA LEU A 108 0.93 -8.08 -9.65
C LEU A 108 -0.32 -8.39 -8.80
N PRO A 109 -0.61 -9.66 -8.44
CA PRO A 109 -1.80 -9.96 -7.66
C PRO A 109 -1.78 -9.41 -6.23
N ARG A 110 -0.60 -9.33 -5.61
CA ARG A 110 -0.45 -8.74 -4.28
C ARG A 110 -0.70 -7.23 -4.30
N TYR A 111 0.06 -6.49 -5.10
CA TYR A 111 0.00 -5.03 -5.12
C TYR A 111 -1.24 -4.52 -5.87
N GLY A 112 -1.79 -5.27 -6.83
CA GLY A 112 -3.09 -4.96 -7.44
C GLY A 112 -4.24 -5.00 -6.45
N ARG A 113 -4.25 -5.95 -5.50
CA ARG A 113 -5.24 -5.97 -4.40
C ARG A 113 -5.06 -4.80 -3.45
N LEU A 114 -3.82 -4.53 -3.05
CA LEU A 114 -3.51 -3.42 -2.16
C LEU A 114 -3.88 -2.07 -2.81
N TRP A 115 -3.60 -1.91 -4.10
CA TRP A 115 -4.03 -0.78 -4.91
C TRP A 115 -5.54 -0.61 -4.91
N ASN A 116 -6.30 -1.66 -5.21
CA ASN A 116 -7.77 -1.59 -5.19
C ASN A 116 -8.33 -1.24 -3.81
N THR A 117 -7.72 -1.72 -2.73
CA THR A 117 -8.12 -1.32 -1.37
C THR A 117 -7.82 0.15 -1.12
N LEU A 118 -6.67 0.64 -1.56
CA LEU A 118 -6.29 2.04 -1.44
C LEU A 118 -7.22 2.96 -2.23
N VAL A 119 -7.51 2.63 -3.49
CA VAL A 119 -8.45 3.36 -4.35
C VAL A 119 -9.85 3.45 -3.72
N ARG A 120 -10.28 2.38 -3.02
CA ARG A 120 -11.60 2.36 -2.37
C ARG A 120 -11.65 3.26 -1.14
N GLN A 121 -10.55 3.33 -0.37
CA GLN A 121 -10.49 4.04 0.91
C GLN A 121 -10.01 5.49 0.78
N THR A 122 -9.31 5.83 -0.30
CA THR A 122 -8.74 7.16 -0.52
C THR A 122 -9.12 7.68 -1.88
N ASP A 123 -9.43 8.98 -1.95
CA ASP A 123 -9.64 9.65 -3.22
C ASP A 123 -8.28 9.91 -3.88
N LEU A 124 -7.86 8.97 -4.74
CA LEU A 124 -6.60 9.05 -5.48
C LEU A 124 -6.47 10.30 -6.36
N HIS A 125 -7.59 10.96 -6.69
CA HIS A 125 -7.57 12.20 -7.46
C HIS A 125 -6.80 13.33 -6.73
N LEU A 126 -6.69 13.27 -5.40
CA LEU A 126 -5.99 14.27 -4.59
C LEU A 126 -4.46 14.04 -4.52
N THR A 127 -3.96 12.87 -4.94
CA THR A 127 -2.50 12.58 -4.92
C THR A 127 -1.87 12.87 -6.28
N THR A 128 -1.63 14.16 -6.54
CA THR A 128 -1.01 14.67 -7.77
C THR A 128 0.49 14.41 -7.86
N SER A 129 1.16 14.11 -6.74
CA SER A 129 2.59 13.84 -6.68
C SER A 129 2.93 12.52 -5.99
N LEU A 130 4.04 11.89 -6.42
CA LEU A 130 4.58 10.68 -5.80
C LEU A 130 4.95 10.90 -4.32
N HIS A 131 5.37 12.11 -3.96
CA HIS A 131 5.72 12.46 -2.59
C HIS A 131 4.48 12.45 -1.68
N ALA A 132 3.39 13.10 -2.10
CA ALA A 132 2.12 13.09 -1.37
C ALA A 132 1.54 11.68 -1.27
N PHE A 133 1.68 10.87 -2.32
CA PHE A 133 1.31 9.46 -2.28
C PHE A 133 2.16 8.68 -1.25
N LYS A 134 3.48 8.88 -1.26
CA LYS A 134 4.41 8.21 -0.34
C LYS A 134 4.17 8.58 1.13
N SER A 135 3.75 9.81 1.44
CA SER A 135 3.45 10.22 2.81
C SER A 135 2.13 9.65 3.34
N ALA A 136 1.15 9.38 2.48
CA ALA A 136 -0.13 8.78 2.86
C ALA A 136 -0.08 7.25 3.05
N LEU A 137 0.85 6.57 2.35
CA LEU A 137 0.95 5.11 2.36
C LEU A 137 1.29 4.46 3.73
N PRO A 138 2.21 4.99 4.54
CA PRO A 138 2.60 4.34 5.80
C PRO A 138 1.43 4.15 6.75
N VAL A 139 0.60 5.19 6.92
CA VAL A 139 -0.62 5.19 7.75
C VAL A 139 -1.62 4.17 7.21
N PHE A 140 -1.84 4.15 5.90
CA PHE A 140 -2.74 3.21 5.26
C PHE A 140 -2.28 1.75 5.41
N VAL A 141 -1.00 1.47 5.14
CA VAL A 141 -0.44 0.12 5.24
C VAL A 141 -0.51 -0.37 6.69
N GLU A 142 -0.21 0.49 7.65
CA GLU A 142 -0.32 0.17 9.08
C GLU A 142 -1.77 -0.18 9.47
N LEU A 143 -2.75 0.64 9.09
CA LEU A 143 -4.17 0.35 9.32
C LEU A 143 -4.64 -0.95 8.65
N PHE A 144 -4.15 -1.24 7.44
CA PHE A 144 -4.46 -2.49 6.73
C PHE A 144 -3.98 -3.74 7.49
N TRP A 145 -2.78 -3.68 8.09
CA TRP A 145 -2.23 -4.79 8.89
C TRP A 145 -2.92 -4.90 10.26
N TYR A 146 -3.19 -3.78 10.94
CA TYR A 146 -3.85 -3.77 12.25
C TYR A 146 -5.31 -4.23 12.20
N THR A 147 -6.02 -3.93 11.11
CA THR A 147 -7.43 -4.38 10.93
C THR A 147 -7.55 -5.78 10.33
N GLY A 148 -6.41 -6.48 10.16
CA GLY A 148 -6.35 -7.87 9.75
C GLY A 148 -6.98 -8.18 8.39
N GLY A 149 -7.14 -7.19 7.50
CA GLY A 149 -7.82 -7.34 6.21
C GLY A 149 -9.31 -7.76 6.27
N ILE A 150 -9.81 -8.21 7.43
CA ILE A 150 -11.17 -8.75 7.65
C ILE A 150 -12.16 -7.62 7.88
N LEU A 151 -11.72 -6.48 8.44
CA LEU A 151 -12.57 -5.30 8.61
C LEU A 151 -12.92 -4.59 7.29
N CYS A 152 -12.30 -4.96 6.17
CA CYS A 152 -12.72 -4.49 4.84
C CYS A 152 -14.15 -4.93 4.47
N TYR A 153 -14.65 -6.02 5.06
CA TYR A 153 -16.04 -6.45 4.91
C TYR A 153 -17.00 -5.80 5.91
N TRP A 154 -16.51 -5.33 7.07
CA TRP A 154 -17.36 -4.68 8.09
C TRP A 154 -17.46 -3.16 7.93
N LEU A 155 -16.42 -2.50 7.42
CA LEU A 155 -16.45 -1.06 7.08
C LEU A 155 -17.30 -0.75 5.84
N SER A 156 -17.78 -1.76 5.11
CA SER A 156 -18.78 -1.59 4.05
C SER A 156 -20.22 -1.56 4.58
N LEU A 157 -20.45 -1.82 5.87
CA LEU A 157 -21.79 -1.89 6.48
C LEU A 157 -22.06 -0.88 7.61
N LEU A 158 -21.05 -0.15 8.09
CA LEU A 158 -21.22 0.89 9.12
C LEU A 158 -21.00 2.28 8.49
N PRO A 159 -22.07 3.03 8.20
CA PRO A 159 -21.94 4.42 7.79
C PRO A 159 -21.56 5.26 9.00
N SER A 160 -20.89 6.39 8.74
CA SER A 160 -20.69 7.52 9.68
C SER A 160 -19.83 7.27 10.92
N ALA A 161 -18.50 7.39 10.78
CA ALA A 161 -17.63 7.87 11.88
C ALA A 161 -16.19 8.27 11.49
N ILE A 162 -15.68 7.88 10.31
CA ILE A 162 -14.27 8.19 9.95
C ILE A 162 -14.20 9.15 8.76
N SER A 163 -14.86 10.29 8.91
CA SER A 163 -14.66 11.46 8.03
C SER A 163 -13.97 12.61 8.76
N ILE A 164 -13.46 12.43 9.99
CA ILE A 164 -13.03 13.56 10.83
C ILE A 164 -11.54 13.57 11.24
N VAL A 165 -10.76 12.49 11.13
CA VAL A 165 -9.42 12.47 11.80
C VAL A 165 -8.20 12.76 10.91
N TYR A 166 -8.34 13.01 9.60
CA TYR A 166 -7.15 13.27 8.75
C TYR A 166 -7.25 14.50 7.84
N PHE A 167 -8.03 15.51 8.23
CA PHE A 167 -8.08 16.79 7.53
C PHE A 167 -7.88 18.00 8.44
N ASP A 168 -7.01 17.89 9.45
CA ASP A 168 -6.59 19.07 10.23
C ASP A 168 -5.09 19.07 10.53
N ALA A 169 -4.29 19.17 9.46
CA ALA A 169 -2.86 19.46 9.55
C ALA A 169 -2.47 20.65 8.65
N ASN A 170 -3.43 21.51 8.31
CA ASN A 170 -3.23 22.65 7.41
C ASN A 170 -3.77 23.98 7.95
N VAL A 171 -3.83 24.16 9.27
CA VAL A 171 -4.08 25.47 9.90
C VAL A 171 -3.09 25.71 11.04
N LEU A 172 -1.80 25.83 10.73
CA LEU A 172 -0.84 26.60 11.54
C LEU A 172 0.25 27.17 10.63
N SER A 173 -0.18 28.03 9.71
CA SER A 173 0.65 29.07 9.11
C SER A 173 -0.29 30.17 8.68
N VAL A 174 -0.32 31.26 9.45
CA VAL A 174 -0.41 32.68 9.03
C VAL A 174 -0.75 33.50 10.28
N GLN A 175 0.24 34.33 10.63
CA GLN A 175 0.21 35.56 11.45
C GLN A 175 0.02 35.46 12.96
#